data_AF-A0A0J7K2N6-F1
#
_entry.id   AF-A0A0J7K2N6-F1
#
_cell.length_a   1.000
_cell.length_b   1.000
_cell.length_c   1.000
_cell.angle_alpha   90.00
_cell.angle_beta   90.00
_cell.angle_gamma   90.00
#
_symmetry.space_group_name_H-M   'P 1'
#
loop_
_entity.id
_entity.type
_entity.pdbx_description
1 polymer ?
#
loop_
_entity_poly.entity_id
_entity_poly.type
_entity_poly.pdbx_seq_one_letter_code
_entity_poly.pdbx_strand_id
1 'polypeptide(L)'
;MYGVGGKMTGVARGLVDLNISPWKGGSPMTVSALILPQLTLYSGKFRTTRRAWAHLDGLELADPEFLAADPVDLLLGADVCADILQEGLRRGGPQEPVAQQTTLG
;
A
#
# COMPACT_ATOMS: atom_id res chain seq x y z
N MET A 1 -16.88 -13.12 -1.65
CA MET A 1 -15.43 -13.03 -1.92
C MET A 1 -14.72 -13.14 -0.57
N TYR A 2 -13.74 -14.03 -0.43
CA TYR A 2 -12.97 -14.17 0.81
C TYR A 2 -11.81 -13.16 0.77
N GLY A 3 -11.76 -12.23 1.73
CA GLY A 3 -10.63 -11.32 1.89
C GLY A 3 -9.45 -11.96 2.64
N VAL A 4 -8.31 -11.28 2.64
CA VAL A 4 -7.12 -11.65 3.42
C VAL A 4 -7.48 -11.57 4.91
N GLY A 5 -7.72 -12.72 5.55
CA GLY A 5 -8.18 -12.81 6.94
C GLY A 5 -9.25 -13.88 7.21
N GLY A 6 -9.72 -14.59 6.19
CA GLY A 6 -10.51 -15.83 6.38
C GLY A 6 -11.95 -15.64 6.89
N LYS A 7 -12.48 -14.42 6.91
CA LYS A 7 -13.88 -14.12 7.27
C LYS A 7 -14.59 -13.39 6.12
N MET A 8 -15.91 -13.58 6.00
CA MET A 8 -16.75 -12.90 5.00
C MET A 8 -16.63 -11.37 5.14
N THR A 9 -15.82 -10.75 4.30
CA THR A 9 -15.64 -9.30 4.22
C THR A 9 -16.71 -8.69 3.30
N GLY A 10 -17.98 -8.86 3.67
CA GLY A 10 -19.12 -8.24 2.97
C GLY A 10 -19.29 -8.60 1.48
N VAL A 11 -20.36 -8.09 0.88
CA VAL A 11 -20.53 -8.06 -0.58
C VAL A 11 -19.91 -6.76 -1.09
N ALA A 12 -19.13 -6.83 -2.17
CA ALA A 12 -18.62 -5.63 -2.82
C ALA A 12 -19.81 -4.73 -3.20
N ARG A 13 -19.76 -3.46 -2.79
CA ARG A 13 -20.84 -2.50 -3.01
C ARG A 13 -20.85 -1.94 -4.43
N GLY A 14 -19.77 -2.16 -5.18
CA GLY A 14 -19.61 -1.73 -6.56
C GLY A 14 -18.19 -1.92 -7.05
N LEU A 15 -17.98 -1.55 -8.31
CA LEU A 15 -16.69 -1.45 -8.97
C LEU A 15 -16.51 0.01 -9.44
N VAL A 16 -15.32 0.56 -9.25
CA VAL A 16 -15.00 1.94 -9.62
C VAL A 16 -13.62 1.96 -10.29
N ASP A 17 -13.49 2.80 -11.32
CA ASP A 17 -12.18 3.08 -11.91
C ASP A 17 -11.52 4.23 -11.14
N LEU A 18 -10.37 3.94 -10.56
CA LEU A 18 -9.56 4.90 -9.81
C LEU A 18 -8.39 5.34 -10.68
N ASN A 19 -8.15 6.65 -10.72
CA ASN A 19 -6.95 7.21 -11.30
C ASN A 19 -5.94 7.50 -10.20
N ILE A 20 -4.84 6.76 -10.20
CA ILE A 20 -3.77 6.85 -9.19
C ILE A 20 -2.59 7.55 -9.84
N SER A 21 -2.08 8.60 -9.18
CA SER A 21 -0.91 9.35 -9.65
C SER A 21 0.23 9.27 -8.66
N PRO A 22 1.48 9.13 -9.12
CA PRO A 22 2.66 9.25 -8.27
C PRO A 22 2.72 10.62 -7.59
N TRP A 23 3.28 10.68 -6.38
CA TRP A 23 3.36 11.92 -5.59
C TRP A 23 4.21 13.00 -6.28
N LYS A 24 5.30 12.62 -6.94
CA LYS A 24 6.15 13.54 -7.71
C LYS A 24 6.51 12.97 -9.07
N GLY A 25 5.78 13.41 -10.10
CA GLY A 25 6.13 13.20 -11.49
C GLY A 25 6.01 11.74 -11.94
N GLY A 26 5.32 11.53 -13.04
CA GLY A 26 5.10 10.20 -13.59
C GLY A 26 3.77 10.14 -14.30
N SER A 27 3.54 9.02 -14.98
CA SER A 27 2.24 8.79 -15.61
C SER A 27 1.25 8.32 -14.56
N PRO A 28 0.04 8.90 -14.50
CA PRO A 28 -1.04 8.29 -13.75
C PRO A 28 -1.39 6.92 -14.36
N MET A 29 -2.02 6.08 -13.55
CA MET A 29 -2.53 4.78 -13.94
C MET A 29 -3.98 4.63 -13.52
N THR A 30 -4.77 3.96 -14.36
CA THR A 30 -6.16 3.65 -14.06
C THR A 30 -6.27 2.21 -13.59
N VAL A 31 -6.93 2.01 -12.45
CA VAL A 31 -7.16 0.68 -11.86
C VAL A 31 -8.63 0.53 -11.53
N SER A 32 -9.23 -0.59 -11.94
CA SER A 32 -10.57 -0.95 -11.49
C SER A 32 -10.50 -1.56 -10.09
N ALA A 33 -11.15 -0.91 -9.12
CA ALA A 33 -11.15 -1.33 -7.72
C ALA A 33 -12.57 -1.69 -7.25
N LEU A 34 -12.65 -2.66 -6.33
CA LEU A 34 -13.91 -3.03 -5.68
C LEU A 34 -14.14 -2.16 -4.45
N ILE A 35 -15.34 -1.60 -4.33
CA ILE A 35 -15.75 -0.86 -3.14
C ILE A 35 -16.18 -1.87 -2.07
N LEU A 36 -15.34 -2.04 -1.05
CA LEU A 36 -15.62 -2.93 0.08
C LEU A 36 -16.10 -2.11 1.29
N PRO A 37 -17.10 -2.59 2.06
CA PRO A 37 -17.50 -1.93 3.31
C PRO A 37 -16.39 -1.95 4.37
N GLN A 38 -15.47 -2.90 4.25
CA GLN A 38 -14.30 -3.03 5.10
C GLN A 38 -13.20 -3.77 4.31
N LEU A 39 -12.07 -3.09 4.08
CA LEU A 39 -10.92 -3.65 3.34
C LEU A 39 -10.13 -4.65 4.18
N THR A 40 -9.86 -4.31 5.44
CA THR A 40 -9.14 -5.19 6.36
C THR A 40 -9.75 -5.14 7.77
N LEU A 41 -9.60 -6.23 8.53
CA LEU A 41 -9.79 -6.22 9.99
C LEU A 41 -8.59 -5.59 10.72
N TYR A 42 -7.63 -5.07 9.96
CA TYR A 42 -6.39 -4.51 10.46
C TYR A 42 -6.69 -3.14 11.07
N SER A 43 -6.94 -3.10 12.37
CA SER A 43 -6.87 -1.84 13.11
C SER A 43 -5.41 -1.41 13.12
N GLY A 44 -5.09 -0.33 12.41
CA GLY A 44 -3.76 0.28 12.30
C GLY A 44 -3.13 0.58 13.66
N LYS A 45 -2.56 -0.43 14.31
CA LYS A 45 -1.75 -0.29 15.51
C LYS A 45 -0.31 -0.63 15.19
N PHE A 46 0.20 -0.13 14.06
CA PHE A 46 1.64 -0.06 13.84
C PHE A 46 2.19 1.14 14.63
N ARG A 47 2.11 1.07 15.97
CA ARG A 47 2.78 2.04 16.85
C ARG A 47 4.25 1.70 16.89
N THR A 48 4.96 1.91 15.79
CA THR A 48 6.42 1.92 15.85
C THR A 48 6.80 3.25 16.47
N THR A 49 7.36 3.18 17.68
CA THR A 49 8.20 4.26 18.19
C THR A 49 9.27 4.51 17.14
N ARG A 50 9.31 5.71 16.53
CA ARG A 50 10.36 6.28 15.65
C ARG A 50 11.70 5.54 15.76
N ARG A 51 11.79 4.32 15.22
CA ARG A 51 13.06 3.73 14.85
C ARG A 51 13.26 4.32 13.49
N ALA A 52 14.16 5.29 13.42
CA ALA A 52 14.67 5.76 12.15
C ALA A 52 15.32 4.54 11.49
N TRP A 53 14.56 3.85 10.66
CA TRP A 53 15.05 2.80 9.81
C TRP A 53 16.04 3.47 8.85
N ALA A 54 17.34 3.36 9.16
CA ALA A 54 18.37 4.09 8.43
C ALA A 54 18.36 3.75 6.92
N HIS A 55 17.90 2.55 6.55
CA HIS A 55 17.76 2.15 5.15
C HIS A 55 16.59 2.84 4.42
N LEU A 56 15.62 3.36 5.16
CA LEU A 56 14.49 4.15 4.64
C LEU A 56 14.74 5.65 4.71
N ASP A 57 15.85 6.09 5.34
CA ASP A 57 16.16 7.51 5.43
C ASP A 57 16.44 8.10 4.04
N GLY A 58 15.93 9.32 3.82
CA GLY A 58 15.99 10.01 2.54
C GLY A 58 15.22 9.36 1.38
N LEU A 59 14.39 8.33 1.64
CA LEU A 59 13.46 7.83 0.63
C LEU A 59 12.22 8.72 0.52
N GLU A 60 11.83 9.04 -0.70
CA GLU A 60 10.51 9.57 -1.00
C GLU A 60 9.57 8.38 -1.19
N LEU A 61 8.82 8.02 -0.15
CA LEU A 61 7.86 6.93 -0.20
C LEU A 61 6.55 7.37 -0.88
N ALA A 62 5.89 6.43 -1.57
CA ALA A 62 4.57 6.67 -2.17
C ALA A 62 3.51 7.12 -1.15
N ASP A 63 3.68 6.72 0.12
CA ASP A 63 2.93 7.20 1.27
C ASP A 63 3.88 7.89 2.27
N PRO A 64 3.93 9.24 2.30
CA PRO A 64 4.72 9.99 3.28
C PRO A 64 4.28 9.75 4.73
N GLU A 65 3.03 9.36 4.95
CA GLU A 65 2.41 9.14 6.24
C GLU A 65 2.31 7.65 6.60
N PHE A 66 3.13 6.78 5.99
CA PHE A 66 3.13 5.32 6.20
C PHE A 66 3.28 4.83 7.66
N LEU A 67 3.67 5.72 8.58
CA LEU A 67 3.74 5.46 10.03
C LEU A 67 2.47 5.85 10.80
N ALA A 68 1.52 6.51 10.13
CA ALA A 68 0.26 6.89 10.72
C ALA A 68 -0.57 5.65 11.03
N ALA A 69 -1.44 5.77 12.04
CA ALA A 69 -2.30 4.69 12.50
C ALA A 69 -3.58 4.58 11.64
N ASP A 70 -3.59 5.20 10.47
CA ASP A 70 -4.75 5.30 9.61
C ASP A 70 -5.11 3.94 9.00
N PRO A 71 -6.41 3.69 8.73
CA PRO A 71 -6.85 2.48 8.07
C PRO A 71 -6.31 2.40 6.64
N VAL A 72 -6.15 1.19 6.13
CA VAL A 72 -5.82 0.98 4.71
C VAL A 72 -7.02 1.34 3.85
N ASP A 73 -6.87 2.35 2.99
CA ASP A 73 -7.92 2.85 2.08
C ASP A 73 -7.95 2.13 0.74
N LEU A 74 -6.81 1.58 0.30
CA LEU A 74 -6.69 0.92 -1.01
C LEU A 74 -5.78 -0.32 -0.92
N LEU A 75 -6.25 -1.43 -1.48
CA LEU A 75 -5.47 -2.65 -1.68
C LEU A 75 -5.33 -2.90 -3.18
N LEU A 76 -4.11 -2.86 -3.68
CA LEU A 76 -3.80 -3.18 -5.08
C LEU A 76 -3.64 -4.69 -5.23
N GLY A 77 -4.26 -5.24 -6.27
CA GLY A 77 -4.11 -6.64 -6.64
C GLY A 77 -2.71 -6.95 -7.19
N ALA A 78 -2.38 -8.24 -7.28
CA ALA A 78 -1.09 -8.68 -7.79
C ALA A 78 -0.90 -8.38 -9.29
N ASP A 79 -2.00 -8.29 -10.03
CA ASP A 79 -2.05 -7.81 -11.41
C ASP A 79 -1.48 -6.39 -11.51
N VAL A 80 -1.90 -5.50 -10.62
CA VAL A 80 -1.39 -4.13 -10.55
C VAL A 80 0.05 -4.09 -10.05
N CYS A 81 0.41 -4.92 -9.07
CA CYS A 81 1.79 -4.98 -8.57
C CYS A 81 2.79 -5.31 -9.68
N ALA A 82 2.48 -6.24 -10.58
CA ALA A 82 3.37 -6.60 -11.68
C ALA A 82 3.70 -5.41 -12.61
N ASP A 83 2.77 -4.46 -12.75
CA ASP A 83 2.92 -3.30 -13.63
C ASP A 83 3.69 -2.15 -13.00
N ILE A 84 3.61 -2.00 -11.66
CA ILE A 84 4.22 -0.86 -10.95
C ILE A 84 5.60 -1.17 -10.37
N LEU A 85 5.98 -2.43 -10.26
CA LEU A 85 7.26 -2.83 -9.66
C LEU A 85 8.44 -2.35 -10.52
N GLN A 86 9.43 -1.74 -9.88
CA GLN A 86 10.67 -1.32 -10.50
C GLN A 86 11.87 -2.03 -9.86
N GLU A 87 13.01 -1.96 -10.53
CA GLU A 87 14.27 -2.37 -9.92
C GLU A 87 14.61 -1.42 -8.77
N GLY A 88 14.78 -1.98 -7.57
CA GLY A 88 15.06 -1.20 -6.36
C GLY A 88 14.41 -1.82 -5.14
N LEU A 89 15.23 -2.30 -4.21
CA LEU A 89 14.76 -2.90 -2.97
C LEU A 89 15.72 -2.55 -1.83
N ARG A 90 15.20 -1.93 -0.78
CA ARG A 90 15.95 -1.62 0.43
C ARG A 90 15.39 -2.42 1.60
N ARG A 91 16.17 -3.39 2.06
CA ARG A 91 15.81 -4.25 3.19
C ARG A 91 16.53 -3.79 4.45
N GLY A 92 15.78 -3.70 5.54
CA GLY A 92 16.35 -3.53 6.87
C GLY A 92 16.82 -4.84 7.49
N GLY A 93 17.06 -4.80 8.80
CA GLY A 93 17.31 -5.98 9.61
C GLY A 93 16.09 -6.89 9.78
N PRO A 94 16.25 -8.00 10.52
CA PRO A 94 15.13 -8.88 10.85
C PRO A 94 14.00 -8.10 11.55
N GLN A 95 12.75 -8.29 11.10
CA GLN A 95 11.56 -7.58 11.59
C GLN A 95 11.46 -6.09 11.21
N GLU A 96 12.38 -5.58 10.38
CA GLU A 96 12.28 -4.23 9.81
C GLU A 96 11.55 -4.26 8.46
N PRO A 97 10.89 -3.17 8.07
CA PRO A 97 10.19 -3.07 6.80
C PRO A 97 11.17 -3.10 5.63
N VAL A 98 10.62 -3.38 4.47
CA VAL A 98 11.30 -3.34 3.18
C VAL A 98 10.66 -2.23 2.36
N ALA A 99 11.48 -1.34 1.79
CA ALA A 99 11.02 -0.44 0.75
C ALA A 99 11.29 -1.06 -0.61
N GLN A 100 10.26 -1.08 -1.43
CA GLN A 100 10.27 -1.52 -2.81
C GLN A 100 10.04 -0.29 -3.68
N GLN A 101 10.90 -0.08 -4.68
CA GLN A 101 10.70 1.01 -5.62
C GLN A 101 9.54 0.66 -6.55
N THR A 102 8.59 1.58 -6.69
CA THR A 102 7.48 1.45 -7.64
C THR A 102 7.34 2.70 -8.50
N THR A 103 6.52 2.63 -9.55
CA THR A 103 6.17 3.80 -10.37
C THR A 103 5.43 4.88 -9.57
N LEU A 104 4.85 4.55 -8.41
CA LEU A 104 4.15 5.48 -7.51
C LEU A 104 5.09 6.16 -6.50
N GLY A 105 6.30 5.62 -6.34
CA GLY A 105 7.26 5.93 -5.27
C GLY A 105 8.00 4.68 -4.80
#